data_AF-A0A535SNY9-F1
#
_entry.id   AF-A0A535SNY9-F1
#
_cell.length_a   1.000
_cell.length_b   1.000
_cell.length_c   1.000
_cell.angle_alpha   90.00
_cell.angle_beta   90.00
_cell.angle_gamma   90.00
#
_symmetry.space_group_name_H-M   'P 1'
#
loop_
_entity.id
_entity.type
_entity.pdbx_description
1 polymer ?
#
loop_
_entity_poly.entity_id
_entity_poly.type
_entity_poly.pdbx_seq_one_letter_code
_entity_poly.pdbx_strand_id
1 'polypeptide(L)'
;MSGRFEKRQQRPAQRFMWTLPGLHNLSMAEISALEAALATEFGPGWRTGDPAGEAAVAAFEAANGIALPPQYRAFVVGSANGAVGPPHYGLVALGEPAGRNSYHIVRPDSVAHAFPLTEFWLWDGTEDLQDPKNIERHRQAHESGTIPLGTDGDGMDYVLVVTGVARGQVWMLNGEFATPVASDFEAWILRDYLPHARWLLEFRPHGGPV
;
A
#
# COMPACT_ATOMS: atom_id res chain seq x y z
N MET A 1 -22.48 35.92 57.34
CA MET A 1 -23.51 34.99 56.79
C MET A 1 -22.82 34.15 55.74
N SER A 2 -22.82 32.81 55.74
CA SER A 2 -23.87 31.80 55.99
C SER A 2 -24.53 31.33 54.70
N GLY A 3 -24.40 30.03 54.40
CA GLY A 3 -25.13 29.32 53.35
C GLY A 3 -24.34 29.04 52.06
N ARG A 4 -24.56 27.91 51.38
CA ARG A 4 -25.38 26.72 51.75
C ARG A 4 -24.91 25.50 50.95
N PHE A 5 -24.96 24.31 51.56
CA PHE A 5 -24.85 23.03 50.83
C PHE A 5 -26.15 22.77 50.04
N GLU A 6 -26.03 22.50 48.73
CA GLU A 6 -27.11 21.89 47.93
C GLU A 6 -26.60 20.54 47.39
N LYS A 7 -27.41 19.48 47.43
CA LYS A 7 -26.98 18.11 47.11
C LYS A 7 -27.87 17.48 46.05
N ARG A 8 -27.22 16.82 45.07
CA ARG A 8 -27.78 15.91 44.04
C ARG A 8 -28.75 16.52 43.03
N GLN A 9 -28.46 16.29 41.75
CA GLN A 9 -29.20 15.29 40.95
C GLN A 9 -28.20 14.47 40.11
N GLN A 10 -28.56 13.23 39.76
CA GLN A 10 -27.80 12.34 38.87
C GLN A 10 -28.75 11.79 37.79
N ARG A 11 -28.39 11.97 36.51
CA ARG A 11 -28.68 11.10 35.34
C ARG A 11 -28.20 11.82 34.05
N PRO A 12 -27.94 11.10 32.94
CA PRO A 12 -26.95 10.03 32.83
C PRO A 12 -25.97 10.29 31.65
N ALA A 13 -25.13 9.30 31.36
CA ALA A 13 -24.06 9.34 30.36
C ALA A 13 -24.39 10.00 29.00
N GLN A 14 -23.54 10.91 28.57
CA GLN A 14 -23.21 11.09 27.16
C GLN A 14 -21.79 10.56 26.90
N ARG A 15 -21.72 9.35 26.33
CA ARG A 15 -20.49 8.77 25.81
C ARG A 15 -20.13 9.53 24.53
N PHE A 16 -19.31 10.57 24.64
CA PHE A 16 -18.72 11.23 23.47
C PHE A 16 -17.78 10.26 22.77
N MET A 17 -18.35 9.54 21.81
CA MET A 17 -17.68 8.56 21.00
C MET A 17 -16.96 9.30 19.88
N TRP A 18 -15.67 9.57 20.08
CA TRP A 18 -14.80 10.14 19.05
C TRP A 18 -14.62 9.11 17.94
N THR A 19 -15.51 9.12 16.95
CA THR A 19 -15.32 8.42 15.68
C THR A 19 -14.22 9.13 14.90
N LEU A 20 -13.00 8.59 14.95
CA LEU A 20 -11.89 9.07 14.14
C LEU A 20 -12.14 8.72 12.65
N PRO A 21 -12.18 9.71 11.73
CA PRO A 21 -12.13 9.44 10.31
C PRO A 21 -10.67 9.11 9.91
N GLY A 22 -10.46 8.06 9.13
CA GLY A 22 -9.09 7.64 8.75
C GLY A 22 -8.90 6.19 8.31
N LEU A 23 -9.96 5.49 7.89
CA LEU A 23 -9.89 4.16 7.29
C LEU A 23 -10.85 4.09 6.10
N HIS A 24 -10.45 4.69 4.98
CA HIS A 24 -11.10 4.43 3.70
C HIS A 24 -10.59 3.08 3.19
N ASN A 25 -11.36 2.03 3.43
CA ASN A 25 -11.34 0.87 2.53
C ASN A 25 -11.92 1.34 1.18
N LEU A 26 -11.36 0.84 0.08
CA LEU A 26 -12.00 0.87 -1.24
C LEU A 26 -13.48 0.48 -1.10
N SER A 27 -14.40 1.32 -1.57
CA SER A 27 -15.82 0.93 -1.60
C SER A 27 -16.05 -0.17 -2.61
N MET A 28 -17.16 -0.90 -2.49
CA MET A 28 -17.54 -1.91 -3.50
C MET A 28 -17.68 -1.33 -4.91
N ALA A 29 -17.87 -0.01 -5.05
CA ALA A 29 -17.88 0.67 -6.34
C ALA A 29 -16.46 0.91 -6.89
N GLU A 30 -15.51 1.36 -6.05
CA GLU A 30 -14.10 1.52 -6.45
C GLU A 30 -13.44 0.16 -6.74
N ILE A 31 -13.73 -0.89 -5.94
CA ILE A 31 -13.30 -2.26 -6.22
C ILE A 31 -13.84 -2.72 -7.58
N SER A 32 -15.15 -2.60 -7.82
CA SER A 32 -15.78 -3.03 -9.08
C SER A 32 -15.26 -2.25 -10.30
N ALA A 33 -15.03 -0.94 -10.15
CA ALA A 33 -14.44 -0.11 -11.20
C ALA A 33 -12.98 -0.51 -11.52
N LEU A 34 -12.18 -0.82 -10.49
CA LEU A 34 -10.82 -1.33 -10.64
C LEU A 34 -10.83 -2.69 -11.37
N GLU A 35 -11.63 -3.66 -10.92
CA GLU A 35 -11.73 -4.97 -11.59
C GLU A 35 -12.21 -4.87 -13.04
N ALA A 36 -13.15 -3.96 -13.33
CA ALA A 36 -13.64 -3.73 -14.68
C ALA A 36 -12.57 -3.11 -15.59
N ALA A 37 -11.77 -2.18 -15.08
CA ALA A 37 -10.65 -1.58 -15.82
C ALA A 37 -9.54 -2.61 -16.07
N LEU A 38 -9.17 -3.41 -15.07
CA LEU A 38 -8.18 -4.48 -15.18
C LEU A 38 -8.61 -5.54 -16.22
N ALA A 39 -9.89 -5.93 -16.21
CA ALA A 39 -10.47 -6.85 -17.20
C ALA A 39 -10.62 -6.23 -18.60
N THR A 40 -10.67 -4.90 -18.71
CA THR A 40 -10.71 -4.19 -20.01
C THR A 40 -9.32 -4.14 -20.65
N GLU A 41 -8.31 -3.81 -19.86
CA GLU A 41 -6.93 -3.62 -20.34
C GLU A 41 -6.21 -4.95 -20.59
N PHE A 42 -6.29 -5.89 -19.65
CA PHE A 42 -5.54 -7.16 -19.68
C PHE A 42 -6.41 -8.39 -20.00
N GLY A 43 -7.71 -8.16 -20.28
CA GLY A 43 -8.66 -9.23 -20.57
C GLY A 43 -9.05 -10.07 -19.33
N PRO A 44 -9.76 -11.20 -19.52
CA PRO A 44 -10.27 -12.01 -18.40
C PRO A 44 -9.17 -12.74 -17.61
N GLY A 45 -7.94 -12.80 -18.12
CA GLY A 45 -6.78 -13.40 -17.46
C GLY A 45 -5.99 -12.44 -16.58
N TRP A 46 -6.55 -11.28 -16.19
CA TRP A 46 -5.79 -10.24 -15.50
C TRP A 46 -5.30 -10.65 -14.09
N ARG A 47 -6.02 -11.54 -13.41
CA ARG A 47 -5.62 -12.11 -12.11
C ARG A 47 -4.57 -13.22 -12.34
N THR A 48 -3.41 -13.12 -11.69
CA THR A 48 -2.44 -14.23 -11.64
C THR A 48 -2.70 -15.18 -10.46
N GLY A 49 -3.44 -14.70 -9.44
CA GLY A 49 -3.95 -15.51 -8.34
C GLY A 49 -5.34 -15.05 -7.89
N ASP A 50 -6.17 -16.02 -7.48
CA ASP A 50 -7.44 -15.76 -6.79
C ASP A 50 -7.24 -14.92 -5.51
N PRO A 51 -8.24 -14.17 -5.02
CA PRO A 51 -8.15 -13.46 -3.74
C PRO A 51 -7.73 -14.41 -2.61
N ALA A 52 -6.73 -14.00 -1.81
CA ALA A 52 -6.20 -14.80 -0.71
C ALA A 52 -7.24 -15.04 0.40
N GLY A 53 -8.20 -14.12 0.54
CA GLY A 53 -9.25 -14.18 1.53
C GLY A 53 -8.79 -13.89 2.97
N GLU A 54 -9.77 -13.63 3.83
CA GLU A 54 -9.54 -13.16 5.20
C GLU A 54 -8.63 -14.07 6.03
N ALA A 55 -8.73 -15.40 5.86
CA ALA A 55 -7.98 -16.38 6.65
C ALA A 55 -6.48 -16.43 6.30
N ALA A 56 -6.12 -16.39 5.01
CA ALA A 56 -4.71 -16.39 4.60
C ALA A 56 -4.04 -15.06 4.94
N VAL A 57 -4.77 -13.95 4.75
CA VAL A 57 -4.30 -12.60 5.10
C VAL A 57 -4.08 -12.45 6.60
N ALA A 58 -5.03 -12.88 7.44
CA ALA A 58 -4.85 -12.89 8.89
C ALA A 58 -3.70 -13.80 9.35
N ALA A 59 -3.45 -14.92 8.65
CA ALA A 59 -2.31 -15.79 8.93
C ALA A 59 -0.97 -15.12 8.57
N PHE A 60 -0.90 -14.40 7.44
CA PHE A 60 0.28 -13.61 7.05
C PHE A 60 0.54 -12.46 8.04
N GLU A 61 -0.50 -11.71 8.41
CA GLU A 61 -0.43 -10.63 9.40
C GLU A 61 0.11 -11.16 10.75
N ALA A 62 -0.45 -12.27 11.24
CA ALA A 62 -0.03 -12.91 12.49
C ALA A 62 1.39 -13.50 12.44
N ALA A 63 1.79 -14.13 11.33
CA ALA A 63 3.10 -14.74 11.17
C ALA A 63 4.24 -13.70 11.12
N ASN A 64 3.97 -12.51 10.57
CA ASN A 64 4.94 -11.42 10.46
C ASN A 64 4.82 -10.38 11.59
N GLY A 65 3.84 -10.51 12.50
CA GLY A 65 3.63 -9.56 13.61
C GLY A 65 3.18 -8.16 13.18
N ILE A 66 2.55 -8.02 12.01
CA ILE A 66 2.12 -6.74 11.42
C ILE A 66 0.61 -6.69 11.19
N ALA A 67 0.12 -5.53 10.76
CA ALA A 67 -1.16 -5.40 10.05
C ALA A 67 -0.89 -4.78 8.68
N LEU A 68 -1.57 -5.24 7.63
CA LEU A 68 -1.44 -4.68 6.28
C LEU A 68 -2.12 -3.31 6.15
N PRO A 69 -1.64 -2.43 5.25
CA PRO A 69 -2.37 -1.22 4.86
C PRO A 69 -3.80 -1.54 4.37
N PRO A 70 -4.84 -0.79 4.82
CA PRO A 70 -6.24 -1.20 4.63
C PRO A 70 -6.66 -1.42 3.18
N GLN A 71 -6.21 -0.54 2.27
CA GLN A 71 -6.56 -0.60 0.84
C GLN A 71 -5.96 -1.84 0.17
N TYR A 72 -4.68 -2.13 0.44
CA TYR A 72 -4.04 -3.36 -0.04
C TYR A 72 -4.69 -4.59 0.58
N ARG A 73 -4.96 -4.58 1.90
CA ARG A 73 -5.65 -5.67 2.59
C ARG A 73 -7.01 -5.98 1.97
N ALA A 74 -7.82 -4.97 1.66
CA ALA A 74 -9.10 -5.14 0.99
C ALA A 74 -8.94 -5.78 -0.40
N PHE A 75 -7.95 -5.33 -1.18
CA PHE A 75 -7.64 -5.87 -2.50
C PHE A 75 -7.22 -7.35 -2.45
N VAL A 76 -6.29 -7.74 -1.55
CA VAL A 76 -5.85 -9.15 -1.47
C VAL A 76 -6.88 -10.07 -0.81
N VAL A 77 -7.77 -9.56 0.06
CA VAL A 77 -8.89 -10.33 0.61
C VAL A 77 -9.99 -10.56 -0.43
N GLY A 78 -10.33 -9.53 -1.22
CA GLY A 78 -11.56 -9.53 -2.03
C GLY A 78 -11.39 -9.55 -3.55
N SER A 79 -10.25 -9.09 -4.09
CA SER A 79 -10.12 -8.75 -5.51
C SER A 79 -9.12 -9.61 -6.28
N ALA A 80 -7.86 -9.72 -5.84
CA ALA A 80 -6.86 -10.61 -6.44
C ALA A 80 -5.65 -10.79 -5.52
N ASN A 81 -4.98 -11.94 -5.60
CA ASN A 81 -3.67 -12.14 -4.97
C ASN A 81 -2.58 -12.20 -6.05
N GLY A 82 -2.27 -11.04 -6.62
CA GLY A 82 -1.40 -10.89 -7.79
C GLY A 82 -2.17 -10.70 -9.10
N ALA A 83 -1.56 -9.97 -10.04
CA ALA A 83 -2.13 -9.58 -11.32
C ALA A 83 -1.06 -9.49 -12.42
N VAL A 84 -1.46 -9.53 -13.69
CA VAL A 84 -0.64 -9.03 -14.80
C VAL A 84 -0.92 -7.53 -15.01
N GLY A 85 -0.03 -6.85 -15.71
CA GLY A 85 -0.08 -5.38 -15.80
C GLY A 85 0.77 -4.71 -14.72
N PRO A 86 0.85 -3.37 -14.72
CA PRO A 86 1.94 -2.61 -14.09
C PRO A 86 2.22 -2.97 -12.62
N PRO A 87 3.50 -3.06 -12.20
CA PRO A 87 4.73 -2.90 -12.98
C PRO A 87 4.90 -3.97 -14.08
N HIS A 88 5.81 -3.80 -15.03
CA HIS A 88 5.91 -4.59 -16.26
C HIS A 88 5.85 -6.12 -16.05
N TYR A 89 6.39 -6.63 -14.94
CA TYR A 89 6.39 -8.06 -14.61
C TYR A 89 5.22 -8.56 -13.74
N GLY A 90 4.19 -7.73 -13.52
CA GLY A 90 2.99 -8.07 -12.76
C GLY A 90 3.03 -7.63 -11.30
N LEU A 91 1.86 -7.65 -10.66
CA LEU A 91 1.70 -7.53 -9.22
C LEU A 91 2.04 -8.86 -8.53
N VAL A 92 2.97 -8.83 -7.58
CA VAL A 92 3.41 -9.97 -6.77
C VAL A 92 2.33 -10.37 -5.76
N ALA A 93 2.14 -11.68 -5.57
CA ALA A 93 1.19 -12.24 -4.62
C ALA A 93 1.68 -12.10 -3.17
N LEU A 94 0.75 -11.94 -2.22
CA LEU A 94 1.06 -11.79 -0.80
C LEU A 94 1.83 -12.99 -0.26
N GLY A 95 3.06 -12.74 0.22
CA GLY A 95 3.94 -13.74 0.82
C GLY A 95 4.91 -14.40 -0.16
N GLU A 96 4.78 -14.16 -1.47
CA GLU A 96 5.82 -14.53 -2.43
C GLU A 96 7.02 -13.57 -2.34
N PRO A 97 8.25 -14.04 -2.65
CA PRO A 97 9.41 -13.16 -2.75
C PRO A 97 9.28 -12.23 -3.96
N ALA A 98 10.09 -11.17 -3.98
CA ALA A 98 10.22 -10.32 -5.16
C ALA A 98 10.68 -11.16 -6.39
N GLY A 99 10.18 -10.81 -7.58
CA GLY A 99 10.44 -11.57 -8.81
C GLY A 99 11.93 -11.57 -9.20
N ARG A 100 12.34 -12.48 -10.09
CA ARG A 100 13.76 -12.65 -10.49
C ARG A 100 14.44 -11.39 -11.08
N ASN A 101 13.65 -10.40 -11.47
CA ASN A 101 14.09 -9.15 -12.08
C ASN A 101 14.17 -7.99 -11.06
N SER A 102 14.02 -8.31 -9.77
CA SER A 102 13.98 -7.38 -8.65
C SER A 102 15.25 -7.48 -7.79
N TYR A 103 15.68 -6.35 -7.23
CA TYR A 103 16.75 -6.26 -6.24
C TYR A 103 16.22 -6.11 -4.80
N HIS A 104 14.90 -6.02 -4.60
CA HIS A 104 14.29 -5.97 -3.26
C HIS A 104 14.37 -7.32 -2.52
N ILE A 105 14.86 -7.32 -1.28
CA ILE A 105 15.12 -8.55 -0.50
C ILE A 105 14.31 -8.55 0.79
N VAL A 106 13.08 -9.08 0.74
CA VAL A 106 12.36 -9.43 1.97
C VAL A 106 13.02 -10.65 2.62
N ARG A 107 13.31 -10.54 3.92
CA ARG A 107 13.82 -11.64 4.75
C ARG A 107 12.76 -12.02 5.79
N PRO A 108 12.86 -13.22 6.40
CA PRO A 108 12.15 -13.49 7.66
C PRO A 108 12.38 -12.34 8.67
N ASP A 109 11.35 -12.01 9.44
CA ASP A 109 11.30 -10.96 10.45
C ASP A 109 11.48 -9.50 9.96
N SER A 110 12.07 -9.25 8.78
CA SER A 110 12.41 -7.88 8.33
C SER A 110 11.18 -7.01 8.04
N VAL A 111 10.05 -7.62 7.70
CA VAL A 111 8.73 -6.98 7.51
C VAL A 111 8.23 -6.29 8.79
N ALA A 112 8.65 -6.75 9.97
CA ALA A 112 8.30 -6.18 11.27
C ALA A 112 9.24 -5.03 11.72
N HIS A 113 10.35 -4.80 11.02
CA HIS A 113 11.22 -3.65 11.27
C HIS A 113 10.67 -2.39 10.57
N ALA A 114 11.03 -1.20 11.05
CA ALA A 114 10.55 0.03 10.44
C ALA A 114 11.32 0.34 9.14
N PHE A 115 10.59 0.67 8.07
CA PHE A 115 11.17 1.26 6.86
C PHE A 115 11.83 2.61 7.21
N PRO A 116 13.09 2.87 6.80
CA PRO A 116 13.91 3.94 7.37
C PRO A 116 13.80 5.29 6.63
N LEU A 117 12.99 5.38 5.58
CA LEU A 117 12.86 6.59 4.75
C LEU A 117 11.49 7.25 4.91
N THR A 118 11.48 8.58 4.83
CA THR A 118 10.30 9.46 4.95
C THR A 118 10.19 10.48 3.81
N GLU A 119 11.24 10.60 3.00
CA GLU A 119 11.39 11.50 1.86
C GLU A 119 12.33 10.88 0.82
N PHE A 120 12.38 11.47 -0.38
CA PHE A 120 13.29 11.07 -1.45
C PHE A 120 14.76 11.02 -0.98
N TRP A 121 15.50 10.00 -1.42
CA TRP A 121 16.93 9.89 -1.15
C TRP A 121 17.66 9.38 -2.40
N LEU A 122 18.52 10.24 -2.97
CA LEU A 122 19.53 9.87 -3.96
C LEU A 122 20.80 9.44 -3.23
N TRP A 123 21.36 8.28 -3.59
CA TRP A 123 22.59 7.76 -3.00
C TRP A 123 23.69 7.47 -4.01
N ASP A 124 23.37 7.07 -5.26
CA ASP A 124 24.38 6.99 -6.32
C ASP A 124 24.89 8.38 -6.73
N GLY A 125 26.17 8.44 -7.10
CA GLY A 125 26.87 9.69 -7.40
C GLY A 125 27.09 10.61 -6.18
N THR A 126 26.75 10.18 -4.97
CA THR A 126 26.91 10.97 -3.73
C THR A 126 28.01 10.41 -2.82
N GLU A 127 28.41 11.19 -1.81
CA GLU A 127 29.32 10.72 -0.75
C GLU A 127 28.56 10.02 0.40
N ASP A 128 27.21 9.97 0.37
CA ASP A 128 26.41 9.47 1.50
C ASP A 128 26.77 8.05 1.90
N LEU A 129 26.98 7.15 0.93
CA LEU A 129 27.33 5.74 1.16
C LEU A 129 28.77 5.53 1.68
N GLN A 130 29.47 6.60 2.10
CA GLN A 130 30.72 6.52 2.86
C GLN A 130 30.49 6.58 4.39
N ASP A 131 29.35 7.09 4.89
CA ASP A 131 29.00 7.01 6.33
C ASP A 131 28.45 5.61 6.65
N PRO A 132 29.03 4.87 7.62
CA PRO A 132 28.49 3.57 8.08
C PRO A 132 27.01 3.59 8.46
N LYS A 133 26.46 4.72 8.92
CA LYS A 133 25.02 4.88 9.20
C LYS A 133 24.19 4.89 7.92
N ASN A 134 24.67 5.53 6.87
CA ASN A 134 24.00 5.57 5.58
C ASN A 134 24.10 4.23 4.85
N ILE A 135 25.23 3.53 4.94
CA ILE A 135 25.36 2.16 4.46
C ILE A 135 24.30 1.25 5.11
N GLU A 136 24.12 1.35 6.43
CA GLU A 136 23.09 0.60 7.16
C GLU A 136 21.66 1.07 6.83
N ARG A 137 21.41 2.39 6.69
CA ARG A 137 20.10 2.96 6.29
C ARG A 137 19.70 2.52 4.88
N HIS A 138 20.64 2.49 3.95
CA HIS A 138 20.47 1.99 2.59
C HIS A 138 20.13 0.49 2.61
N ARG A 139 20.91 -0.33 3.33
CA ARG A 139 20.61 -1.75 3.55
C ARG A 139 19.21 -1.97 4.13
N GLN A 140 18.80 -1.15 5.11
CA GLN A 140 17.47 -1.21 5.70
C GLN A 140 16.36 -0.83 4.71
N ALA A 141 16.59 0.11 3.77
CA ALA A 141 15.59 0.50 2.77
C ALA A 141 15.24 -0.65 1.80
N HIS A 142 16.19 -1.52 1.46
CA HIS A 142 15.96 -2.69 0.59
C HIS A 142 15.44 -3.94 1.33
N GLU A 143 15.30 -3.90 2.66
CA GLU A 143 14.94 -5.09 3.48
C GLU A 143 13.78 -4.87 4.47
N SER A 144 13.61 -3.67 5.03
CA SER A 144 12.88 -3.45 6.29
C SER A 144 11.51 -2.80 6.09
N GLY A 145 10.47 -3.37 6.71
CA GLY A 145 9.15 -2.74 6.83
C GLY A 145 8.34 -2.67 5.54
N THR A 146 8.72 -3.45 4.52
CA THR A 146 8.15 -3.44 3.17
C THR A 146 7.73 -4.84 2.72
N ILE A 147 6.83 -4.89 1.74
CA ILE A 147 6.56 -6.08 0.91
C ILE A 147 6.66 -5.70 -0.57
N PRO A 148 7.10 -6.61 -1.46
CA PRO A 148 7.13 -6.33 -2.90
C PRO A 148 5.72 -6.18 -3.45
N LEU A 149 5.53 -5.20 -4.33
CA LEU A 149 4.35 -5.09 -5.18
C LEU A 149 4.68 -5.54 -6.60
N GLY A 150 5.87 -5.21 -7.14
CA GLY A 150 6.27 -5.61 -8.48
C GLY A 150 7.56 -4.92 -8.92
N THR A 151 7.95 -5.13 -10.17
CA THR A 151 9.13 -4.47 -10.77
C THR A 151 8.90 -4.20 -12.24
N ASP A 152 9.35 -3.05 -12.74
CA ASP A 152 9.35 -2.73 -14.18
C ASP A 152 10.53 -3.39 -14.92
N GLY A 153 11.48 -3.98 -14.18
CA GLY A 153 12.77 -4.40 -14.71
C GLY A 153 13.85 -3.34 -14.46
N ASP A 154 15.08 -3.63 -14.87
CA ASP A 154 16.27 -2.80 -14.68
C ASP A 154 16.48 -2.30 -13.22
N GLY A 155 15.92 -3.02 -12.24
CA GLY A 155 15.97 -2.70 -10.82
C GLY A 155 14.87 -1.78 -10.30
N MET A 156 13.91 -1.35 -11.13
CA MET A 156 12.84 -0.42 -10.77
C MET A 156 11.74 -1.12 -9.95
N ASP A 157 11.98 -1.26 -8.65
CA ASP A 157 11.21 -2.07 -7.71
C ASP A 157 10.16 -1.26 -6.95
N TYR A 158 8.91 -1.73 -6.99
CA TYR A 158 7.78 -1.12 -6.30
C TYR A 158 7.47 -1.90 -5.03
N VAL A 159 7.38 -1.20 -3.90
CA VAL A 159 7.16 -1.80 -2.57
C VAL A 159 6.09 -1.06 -1.79
N LEU A 160 5.28 -1.81 -1.04
CA LEU A 160 4.33 -1.26 -0.07
C LEU A 160 5.01 -1.16 1.29
N VAL A 161 5.03 0.03 1.89
CA VAL A 161 5.50 0.17 3.27
C VAL A 161 4.41 -0.32 4.23
N VAL A 162 4.69 -1.38 4.96
CA VAL A 162 3.76 -2.01 5.93
C VAL A 162 4.11 -1.68 7.38
N THR A 163 5.36 -1.28 7.66
CA THR A 163 5.85 -0.92 9.00
C THR A 163 6.78 0.30 8.95
N GLY A 164 6.57 1.27 9.84
CA GLY A 164 7.36 2.51 9.89
C GLY A 164 6.51 3.78 9.73
N VAL A 165 7.15 4.95 9.63
CA VAL A 165 6.46 6.24 9.52
C VAL A 165 5.72 6.40 8.18
N ALA A 166 6.31 5.88 7.09
CA ALA A 166 5.72 5.89 5.76
C ALA A 166 4.63 4.80 5.54
N ARG A 167 4.19 4.09 6.59
CA ARG A 167 3.24 2.96 6.46
C ARG A 167 1.98 3.34 5.67
N GLY A 168 1.70 2.54 4.65
CA GLY A 168 0.61 2.72 3.70
C GLY A 168 1.13 3.14 2.31
N GLN A 169 2.17 3.97 2.26
CA GLN A 169 2.72 4.51 1.03
C GLN A 169 3.30 3.41 0.13
N VAL A 170 3.22 3.65 -1.18
CA VAL A 170 3.98 2.90 -2.18
C VAL A 170 5.23 3.68 -2.54
N TRP A 171 6.37 3.00 -2.50
CA TRP A 171 7.68 3.52 -2.84
C TRP A 171 8.23 2.79 -4.05
N MET A 172 9.06 3.48 -4.82
CA MET A 172 9.91 2.88 -5.84
C MET A 172 11.38 3.05 -5.43
N LEU A 173 12.15 1.99 -5.54
CA LEU A 173 13.58 1.91 -5.27
C LEU A 173 14.29 1.37 -6.51
N ASN A 174 15.52 1.81 -6.77
CA ASN A 174 16.38 1.23 -7.81
C ASN A 174 17.84 1.17 -7.33
N GLY A 175 18.82 1.16 -8.25
CA GLY A 175 20.23 1.16 -7.88
C GLY A 175 20.71 2.51 -7.34
N GLU A 176 20.01 3.59 -7.66
CA GLU A 176 20.46 4.97 -7.55
C GLU A 176 19.75 5.76 -6.45
N PHE A 177 18.45 5.50 -6.22
CA PHE A 177 17.61 6.25 -5.28
C PHE A 177 16.39 5.46 -4.77
N ALA A 178 15.75 6.04 -3.75
CA ALA A 178 14.39 5.69 -3.31
C ALA A 178 13.46 6.91 -3.36
N THR A 179 12.20 6.71 -3.76
CA THR A 179 11.20 7.78 -3.82
C THR A 179 9.80 7.30 -3.45
N PRO A 180 9.00 8.06 -2.67
CA PRO A 180 7.58 7.78 -2.49
C PRO A 180 6.83 8.07 -3.80
N VAL A 181 6.17 7.06 -4.36
CA VAL A 181 5.40 7.19 -5.61
C VAL A 181 3.90 7.37 -5.37
N ALA A 182 3.36 6.97 -4.23
CA ALA A 182 1.96 7.20 -3.86
C ALA A 182 1.74 7.31 -2.34
N SER A 183 0.69 8.02 -1.93
CA SER A 183 0.24 8.10 -0.54
C SER A 183 -0.18 6.75 0.04
N ASP A 184 -0.72 5.88 -0.81
CA ASP A 184 -1.34 4.62 -0.46
C ASP A 184 -1.44 3.70 -1.69
N PHE A 185 -1.75 2.41 -1.45
CA PHE A 185 -1.90 1.41 -2.51
C PHE A 185 -3.05 1.70 -3.49
N GLU A 186 -4.13 2.35 -3.04
CA GLU A 186 -5.26 2.70 -3.92
C GLU A 186 -4.86 3.81 -4.90
N ALA A 187 -4.27 4.89 -4.40
CA ALA A 187 -3.70 5.95 -5.22
C ALA A 187 -2.64 5.42 -6.19
N TRP A 188 -1.85 4.42 -5.79
CA TRP A 188 -0.88 3.76 -6.66
C TRP A 188 -1.53 2.91 -7.76
N ILE A 189 -2.35 1.93 -7.40
CA ILE A 189 -2.95 1.00 -8.37
C ILE A 189 -3.89 1.74 -9.34
N LEU A 190 -4.62 2.76 -8.86
CA LEU A 190 -5.44 3.61 -9.70
C LEU A 190 -4.61 4.55 -10.59
N ARG A 191 -3.40 4.97 -10.18
CA ARG A 191 -2.51 5.79 -11.03
C ARG A 191 -1.82 4.96 -12.10
N ASP A 192 -1.41 3.72 -11.81
CA ASP A 192 -0.56 2.95 -12.73
C ASP A 192 -1.37 1.99 -13.63
N TYR A 193 -2.50 1.43 -13.17
CA TYR A 193 -3.35 0.60 -14.02
C TYR A 193 -4.40 1.39 -14.81
N LEU A 194 -4.93 2.50 -14.27
CA LEU A 194 -5.95 3.25 -15.01
C LEU A 194 -5.48 4.18 -16.15
N PRO A 195 -4.21 4.58 -16.42
CA PRO A 195 -3.91 5.56 -17.48
C PRO A 195 -4.54 5.24 -18.83
N HIS A 196 -4.54 3.94 -19.16
CA HIS A 196 -5.11 3.36 -20.38
C HIS A 196 -6.65 3.35 -20.37
N ALA A 197 -7.29 3.26 -19.20
CA ALA A 197 -8.75 3.32 -19.01
C ALA A 197 -9.30 4.73 -18.65
N ARG A 198 -8.46 5.65 -18.15
CA ARG A 198 -8.87 6.90 -17.48
C ARG A 198 -9.42 7.93 -18.45
N TRP A 199 -8.94 7.92 -19.70
CA TRP A 199 -9.55 8.63 -20.82
C TRP A 199 -11.03 8.29 -21.05
N LEU A 200 -11.50 7.09 -20.69
CA LEU A 200 -12.92 6.70 -20.82
C LEU A 200 -13.78 7.14 -19.63
N LEU A 201 -13.18 7.38 -18.46
CA LEU A 201 -13.89 7.81 -17.26
C LEU A 201 -13.98 9.34 -17.15
N GLU A 202 -12.94 10.06 -17.57
CA GLU A 202 -12.88 11.53 -17.52
C GLU A 202 -13.59 12.18 -18.73
N PHE A 203 -13.81 11.46 -19.83
CA PHE A 203 -14.55 11.94 -21.01
C PHE A 203 -15.99 11.40 -21.10
N ARG A 204 -16.86 11.83 -20.17
CA ARG A 204 -18.30 11.90 -20.50
C ARG A 204 -18.55 13.15 -21.36
N PRO A 205 -18.98 13.04 -22.63
CA PRO A 205 -19.49 14.21 -23.34
C PRO A 205 -20.74 14.73 -22.63
N HIS A 206 -20.71 16.01 -22.20
CA HIS A 206 -21.84 16.67 -21.56
C HIS A 206 -22.96 16.98 -22.57
N GLY A 207 -23.74 15.97 -22.96
CA GLY A 207 -24.96 16.15 -23.74
C GLY A 207 -25.26 14.98 -24.70
N GLY A 208 -26.24 14.17 -24.33
CA GLY A 208 -26.88 13.15 -25.18
C GLY A 208 -28.17 12.69 -24.50
N PRO A 209 -29.33 12.65 -25.18
CA PRO A 209 -30.61 12.31 -24.56
C PRO A 209 -30.78 10.81 -24.31
N VAL A 210 -31.83 10.49 -23.55
CA VAL A 210 -32.26 9.16 -23.10
C VAL A 210 -32.71 8.25 -24.25
#